data_AF-A0A9B2JRQ3-F1
#
_entry.id   AF-A0A9B2JRQ3-F1
#
_cell.length_a   1.000
_cell.length_b   1.000
_cell.length_c   1.000
_cell.angle_alpha   90.00
_cell.angle_beta   90.00
_cell.angle_gamma   90.00
#
_symmetry.space_group_name_H-M   'P 1'
#
loop_
_entity.id
_entity.type
_entity.pdbx_description
1 polymer ?
#
loop_
_entity_poly.entity_id
_entity_poly.type
_entity_poly.pdbx_seq_one_letter_code
_entity_poly.pdbx_strand_id
1 'polypeptide(L)'
;MGTTKQEVHRPGAFKQVNKPHKTGRHRSKGSISSEVKGKVGVKVLLKRATKNLGKRARRLQSSQIRKNKREEVLQQKRNFGGSHSAPILLCIIALQKDVDADNILSVITKADESATIISSPRGTIHLRYNATMINDK
;
A
#
# COMPACT_ATOMS: atom_id res chain seq x y z
N MET A 1 3.96 16.15 -46.74
CA MET A 1 2.75 15.40 -47.15
C MET A 1 1.96 15.04 -45.90
N GLY A 2 0.95 15.84 -45.55
CA GLY A 2 0.17 15.65 -44.31
C GLY A 2 -0.92 14.59 -44.48
N THR A 3 -1.04 13.69 -43.51
CA THR A 3 -2.09 12.65 -43.47
C THR A 3 -3.43 13.26 -43.06
N THR A 4 -4.40 13.28 -43.98
CA THR A 4 -5.77 13.71 -43.69
C THR A 4 -6.46 12.70 -42.78
N LYS A 5 -6.80 13.10 -41.55
CA LYS A 5 -7.59 12.27 -40.63
C LYS A 5 -8.99 12.07 -41.22
N GLN A 6 -9.32 10.82 -41.54
CA GLN A 6 -10.64 10.44 -42.02
C GLN A 6 -11.61 10.45 -40.84
N GLU A 7 -12.66 11.27 -40.91
CA GLU A 7 -13.66 11.36 -39.84
C GLU A 7 -14.54 10.11 -39.80
N VAL A 8 -14.60 9.46 -38.62
CA VAL A 8 -15.43 8.28 -38.40
C VAL A 8 -16.85 8.72 -38.05
N HIS A 9 -17.79 8.42 -38.95
CA HIS A 9 -19.19 8.77 -38.77
C HIS A 9 -19.78 8.12 -37.52
N ARG A 10 -20.26 8.94 -36.57
CA ARG A 10 -21.02 8.47 -35.41
C ARG A 10 -22.50 8.41 -35.75
N PRO A 11 -23.17 7.25 -35.60
CA PRO A 11 -24.59 7.16 -35.86
C PRO A 11 -25.39 8.07 -34.91
N GLY A 12 -26.30 8.87 -35.46
CA GLY A 12 -27.16 9.78 -34.70
C GLY A 12 -28.29 9.08 -33.96
N ALA A 13 -28.99 9.84 -33.11
CA ALA A 13 -30.04 9.33 -32.21
C ALA A 13 -31.22 8.64 -32.92
N PHE A 14 -31.46 8.98 -34.19
CA PHE A 14 -32.53 8.40 -35.01
C PHE A 14 -32.08 7.26 -35.91
N LYS A 15 -30.85 6.74 -35.73
CA LYS A 15 -30.42 5.58 -36.53
C LYS A 15 -31.28 4.37 -36.17
N GLN A 16 -32.04 3.92 -37.15
CA GLN A 16 -32.80 2.67 -37.06
C GLN A 16 -31.83 1.50 -36.93
N VAL A 17 -31.85 0.84 -35.77
CA VAL A 17 -31.15 -0.42 -35.55
C VAL A 17 -32.11 -1.53 -35.97
N ASN A 18 -31.79 -2.25 -37.04
CA ASN A 18 -32.61 -3.37 -37.48
C ASN A 18 -32.66 -4.43 -36.37
N LYS A 19 -33.87 -4.92 -36.07
CA LYS A 19 -34.07 -5.99 -35.10
C LYS A 19 -33.32 -7.23 -35.60
N PRO A 20 -32.48 -7.89 -34.78
CA PRO A 20 -31.84 -9.12 -35.18
C PRO A 20 -32.93 -10.17 -35.45
N HIS A 21 -32.82 -10.89 -36.56
CA HIS A 21 -33.70 -12.03 -36.84
C HIS A 21 -33.61 -13.03 -35.68
N LYS A 22 -34.71 -13.76 -35.40
CA LYS A 22 -34.67 -14.90 -34.47
C LYS A 22 -33.88 -16.05 -35.10
N THR A 23 -32.56 -15.94 -35.15
CA THR A 23 -31.67 -17.10 -35.28
C THR A 23 -31.57 -17.75 -33.91
N GLY A 24 -32.70 -18.25 -33.42
CA GLY A 24 -32.82 -18.85 -32.10
C GLY A 24 -32.30 -20.28 -32.11
N ARG A 25 -31.23 -20.54 -31.37
CA ARG A 25 -31.01 -21.87 -30.78
C ARG A 25 -32.22 -22.14 -29.89
N HIS A 26 -33.01 -23.15 -30.21
CA HIS A 26 -34.17 -23.54 -29.42
C HIS A 26 -33.74 -23.62 -27.95
N ARG A 27 -34.44 -22.87 -27.09
CA ARG A 27 -34.28 -23.03 -25.66
C ARG A 27 -34.56 -24.50 -25.34
N SER A 28 -33.63 -25.15 -24.64
CA SER A 28 -33.79 -26.57 -24.32
C SER A 28 -35.06 -26.76 -23.51
N LYS A 29 -35.77 -27.88 -23.70
CA LYS A 29 -36.99 -28.20 -22.93
C LYS A 29 -36.76 -28.08 -21.41
N GLY A 30 -35.54 -28.36 -20.95
CA GLY A 30 -35.10 -28.15 -19.57
C GLY A 30 -35.11 -26.68 -19.14
N SER A 31 -34.63 -25.75 -19.98
CA SER A 31 -34.63 -24.31 -19.68
C SER A 31 -36.04 -23.71 -19.58
N ILE A 32 -36.96 -24.16 -20.45
CA ILE A 32 -38.38 -23.77 -20.40
C ILE A 32 -39.05 -24.35 -19.16
N SER A 33 -38.78 -25.63 -18.86
CA SER A 33 -39.33 -26.28 -17.66
C SER A 33 -38.85 -25.61 -16.36
N SER A 34 -37.59 -25.19 -16.29
CA SER A 34 -37.06 -24.48 -15.11
C SER A 34 -37.69 -23.10 -14.90
N GLU A 35 -37.96 -22.37 -15.99
CA GLU A 35 -38.63 -21.06 -15.94
C GLU A 35 -40.12 -21.20 -15.59
N VAL A 36 -40.84 -22.12 -16.24
CA VAL A 36 -42.28 -22.38 -15.98
C VAL A 36 -42.53 -22.94 -14.58
N LYS A 37 -41.65 -23.80 -14.07
CA LYS A 37 -41.74 -24.35 -12.69
C LYS A 37 -41.26 -23.38 -11.62
N GLY A 38 -40.80 -22.17 -11.98
CA GLY A 38 -40.36 -21.14 -11.03
C GLY A 38 -39.14 -21.50 -10.17
N LYS A 39 -38.46 -22.62 -10.42
CA LYS A 39 -37.25 -23.04 -9.70
C LYS A 39 -36.03 -22.31 -10.24
N VAL A 40 -36.05 -20.98 -10.20
CA VAL A 40 -34.87 -20.16 -10.45
C VAL A 40 -34.02 -20.23 -9.19
N GLY A 41 -32.87 -20.90 -9.26
CA GLY A 41 -32.00 -21.06 -8.10
C GLY A 41 -31.71 -19.73 -7.42
N VAL A 42 -31.90 -19.69 -6.10
CA VAL A 42 -31.67 -18.55 -5.17
C VAL A 42 -30.30 -17.87 -5.34
N LYS A 43 -29.37 -18.52 -6.06
CA LYS A 43 -28.04 -18.02 -6.41
C LYS A 43 -28.04 -16.68 -7.15
N VAL A 44 -29.13 -16.24 -7.80
CA VAL A 44 -29.18 -14.91 -8.46
C VAL A 44 -29.35 -13.78 -7.43
N LEU A 45 -30.09 -13.99 -6.34
CA LEU A 45 -30.30 -13.00 -5.27
C LEU A 45 -29.05 -12.79 -4.39
N LEU A 46 -28.13 -13.76 -4.38
CA LEU A 46 -26.86 -13.71 -3.64
C LEU A 46 -25.73 -12.98 -4.37
N LYS A 47 -25.98 -12.43 -5.57
CA LYS A 47 -24.98 -11.59 -6.24
C LYS A 47 -24.86 -10.27 -5.50
N ARG A 48 -23.92 -10.23 -4.54
CA ARG A 48 -23.49 -9.02 -3.83
C ARG A 48 -23.28 -7.92 -4.87
N ALA A 49 -24.18 -6.93 -4.91
CA ALA A 49 -24.11 -5.87 -5.91
C ALA A 49 -22.73 -5.22 -5.81
N THR A 50 -21.96 -5.26 -6.89
CA THR A 50 -20.65 -4.60 -6.99
C THR A 50 -20.90 -3.09 -6.94
N LYS A 51 -20.94 -2.53 -5.73
CA LYS A 51 -21.13 -1.08 -5.53
C LYS A 51 -19.84 -0.39 -5.98
N ASN A 52 -19.87 0.17 -7.19
CA ASN A 52 -18.86 1.14 -7.60
C ASN A 52 -18.92 2.32 -6.63
N LEU A 53 -17.81 2.55 -5.91
CA LEU A 53 -17.73 3.64 -4.93
C LEU A 53 -17.85 5.00 -5.65
N GLY A 54 -18.72 5.86 -5.15
CA GLY A 54 -18.83 7.24 -5.63
C GLY A 54 -17.55 8.05 -5.38
N LYS A 55 -17.41 9.21 -6.06
CA LYS A 55 -16.21 10.06 -6.00
C LYS A 55 -15.79 10.41 -4.56
N ARG A 56 -16.75 10.77 -3.70
CA ARG A 56 -16.49 11.11 -2.29
C ARG A 56 -15.99 9.91 -1.49
N ALA A 57 -16.63 8.74 -1.67
CA ALA A 57 -16.25 7.52 -0.99
C ALA A 57 -14.83 7.06 -1.38
N ARG A 58 -14.47 7.16 -2.67
CA ARG A 58 -13.10 6.91 -3.15
C ARG A 58 -12.07 7.84 -2.48
N ARG A 59 -12.37 9.14 -2.39
CA ARG A 59 -11.47 10.11 -1.73
C ARG A 59 -11.26 9.78 -0.25
N LEU A 60 -12.33 9.44 0.47
CA LEU A 60 -12.25 9.07 1.89
C LEU A 60 -11.45 7.76 2.07
N GLN A 61 -11.71 6.76 1.25
CA GLN A 61 -10.97 5.50 1.26
C GLN A 61 -9.48 5.73 1.05
N SER A 62 -9.08 6.55 0.07
CA SER A 62 -7.67 6.88 -0.16
C SER A 62 -7.02 7.59 1.03
N SER A 63 -7.76 8.50 1.69
CA SER A 63 -7.29 9.18 2.91
C SER A 63 -7.07 8.18 4.05
N GLN A 64 -8.02 7.28 4.26
CA GLN A 64 -7.94 6.25 5.29
C GLN A 64 -6.79 5.29 5.03
N ILE A 65 -6.62 4.82 3.79
CA ILE A 65 -5.47 3.97 3.41
C ILE A 65 -4.16 4.69 3.70
N ARG A 66 -4.03 5.98 3.36
CA ARG A 66 -2.81 6.75 3.61
C ARG A 66 -2.54 6.91 5.11
N LYS A 67 -3.56 7.18 5.91
CA LYS A 67 -3.45 7.29 7.36
C LYS A 67 -2.98 5.97 7.97
N ASN A 68 -3.62 4.86 7.61
CA ASN A 68 -3.28 3.54 8.12
C ASN A 68 -1.85 3.15 7.75
N LYS A 69 -1.44 3.35 6.49
CA LYS A 69 -0.05 3.06 6.06
C LYS A 69 0.98 3.89 6.81
N ARG A 70 0.67 5.16 7.09
CA ARG A 70 1.55 6.03 7.88
C ARG A 70 1.66 5.51 9.31
N GLU A 71 0.55 5.15 9.93
CA GLU A 71 0.52 4.60 11.29
C GLU A 71 1.29 3.28 11.38
N GLU A 72 1.12 2.39 10.41
CA GLU A 72 1.86 1.13 10.32
C GLU A 72 3.37 1.35 10.25
N VAL A 73 3.84 2.22 9.35
CA VAL A 73 5.27 2.56 9.24
C VAL A 73 5.79 3.22 10.52
N LEU A 74 5.00 4.09 11.16
CA LEU A 74 5.39 4.71 12.43
C LEU A 74 5.49 3.68 13.56
N GLN A 75 4.58 2.71 13.63
CA GLN A 75 4.64 1.63 14.61
C GLN A 75 5.88 0.77 14.38
N GLN A 76 6.17 0.38 13.14
CA GLN A 76 7.39 -0.36 12.79
C GLN A 76 8.66 0.39 13.22
N LYS A 77 8.73 1.71 12.97
CA LYS A 77 9.86 2.54 13.38
C LYS A 77 9.98 2.68 14.90
N ARG A 78 8.87 2.85 15.62
CA ARG A 78 8.87 2.95 17.10
C ARG A 78 9.32 1.65 17.77
N ASN A 79 9.03 0.51 17.14
CA ASN A 79 9.47 -0.80 17.62
C ASN A 79 10.97 -1.05 17.41
N PHE A 80 11.69 -0.16 16.70
CA PHE A 80 13.10 -0.30 16.39
C PHE A 80 13.92 0.81 17.06
N GLY A 81 14.74 0.45 18.05
CA GLY A 81 15.70 1.37 18.69
C GLY A 81 15.11 2.41 19.66
N GLY A 82 13.86 2.23 20.10
CA GLY A 82 13.27 3.00 21.19
C GLY A 82 13.61 2.45 22.58
N SER A 83 13.25 3.20 23.62
CA SER A 83 13.51 2.88 25.04
C SER A 83 12.91 1.55 25.51
N HIS A 84 11.80 1.12 24.90
CA HIS A 84 11.09 -0.12 25.23
C HIS A 84 11.37 -1.26 24.23
N SER A 85 12.33 -1.06 23.31
CA SER A 85 12.69 -2.04 22.29
C SER A 85 14.13 -2.52 22.48
N ALA A 86 14.51 -3.58 21.76
CA ALA A 86 15.87 -4.09 21.79
C ALA A 86 16.88 -3.03 21.31
N PRO A 87 18.10 -3.00 21.88
CA PRO A 87 19.18 -2.15 21.39
C PRO A 87 19.51 -2.43 19.91
N ILE A 88 19.86 -1.38 19.16
CA ILE A 88 20.34 -1.54 17.78
C ILE A 88 21.80 -1.99 17.82
N LEU A 89 22.09 -3.12 17.17
CA LEU A 89 23.46 -3.59 16.99
C LEU A 89 24.07 -2.93 15.74
N LEU A 90 25.16 -2.20 15.93
CA LEU A 90 25.92 -1.56 14.87
C LEU A 90 27.33 -2.17 14.83
N CYS A 91 27.81 -2.51 13.64
CA CYS A 91 29.17 -2.99 13.40
C CYS A 91 29.88 -2.02 12.46
N ILE A 92 31.04 -1.53 12.88
CA ILE A 92 31.90 -0.67 12.06
C ILE A 92 32.99 -1.55 11.47
N ILE A 93 33.06 -1.58 10.14
CA ILE A 93 34.04 -2.40 9.40
C ILE A 93 34.85 -1.46 8.50
N ALA A 94 36.14 -1.34 8.78
CA ALA A 94 37.08 -0.64 7.91
C ALA A 94 37.42 -1.53 6.70
N LEU A 95 37.14 -1.04 5.49
CA LEU A 95 37.41 -1.78 4.25
C LEU A 95 38.82 -1.54 3.71
N GLN A 96 39.51 -0.51 4.21
CA GLN A 96 40.87 -0.11 3.80
C GLN A 96 41.75 0.08 5.03
N LYS A 97 43.05 -0.20 4.90
CA LYS A 97 44.01 -0.17 6.00
C LYS A 97 44.26 1.23 6.58
N ASP A 98 44.07 2.26 5.76
CA ASP A 98 44.29 3.65 6.17
C ASP A 98 43.12 4.23 7.00
N VAL A 99 42.00 3.49 7.08
CA VAL A 99 40.81 3.91 7.81
C VAL A 99 40.82 3.26 9.19
N ASP A 100 40.93 4.09 10.21
CA ASP A 100 40.83 3.67 11.59
C ASP A 100 39.38 3.73 12.08
N ALA A 101 38.87 2.61 12.59
CA ALA A 101 37.53 2.49 13.12
C ALA A 101 37.33 3.29 14.41
N ASP A 102 38.39 3.47 15.20
CA ASP A 102 38.34 4.18 16.48
C ASP A 102 38.11 5.68 16.28
N ASN A 103 38.67 6.24 15.19
CA ASN A 103 38.40 7.62 14.80
C ASN A 103 36.92 7.83 14.46
N ILE A 104 36.30 6.92 13.70
CA ILE A 104 34.87 6.99 13.34
C ILE A 104 34.01 6.87 14.61
N LEU A 105 34.34 5.92 15.47
CA LEU A 105 33.67 5.74 16.76
C LEU A 105 33.74 7.03 17.59
N SER A 106 34.90 7.71 17.62
CA SER A 106 35.07 8.97 18.35
C SER A 106 34.17 10.09 17.82
N VAL A 107 33.89 10.12 16.52
CA VAL A 107 32.96 11.08 15.90
C VAL A 107 31.53 10.76 16.31
N ILE A 108 31.14 9.48 16.32
CA ILE A 108 29.80 9.03 16.70
C ILE A 108 29.52 9.32 18.18
N THR A 109 30.50 9.10 19.05
CA THR A 109 30.35 9.36 20.49
C THR A 109 30.29 10.84 20.83
N LYS A 110 31.03 11.69 20.09
CA LYS A 110 31.03 13.15 20.28
C LYS A 110 29.84 13.86 19.65
N ALA A 111 29.01 13.17 18.87
CA ALA A 111 27.89 13.80 18.17
C ALA A 111 26.81 14.36 19.12
N ASP A 112 26.71 13.85 20.34
CA ASP A 112 25.76 14.32 21.36
C ASP A 112 26.44 14.31 22.73
N GLU A 113 26.48 15.48 23.37
CA GLU A 113 27.08 15.68 24.70
C GLU A 113 26.31 14.98 25.82
N SER A 114 25.03 14.66 25.59
CA SER A 114 24.18 13.98 26.58
C SER A 114 24.31 12.46 26.58
N ALA A 115 25.16 11.91 25.70
CA ALA A 115 25.33 10.48 25.50
C ALA A 115 26.09 9.82 26.66
N THR A 116 25.55 8.71 27.17
CA THR A 116 26.24 7.84 28.13
C THR A 116 26.94 6.70 27.39
N ILE A 117 28.25 6.60 27.58
CA ILE A 117 29.12 5.63 26.89
C ILE A 117 29.64 4.63 27.91
N ILE A 118 29.39 3.33 27.67
CA ILE A 118 29.90 2.25 28.52
C ILE A 118 30.71 1.30 27.64
N SER A 119 32.01 1.18 27.93
CA SER A 119 32.90 0.25 27.23
C SER A 119 32.98 -1.07 27.99
N SER A 120 32.73 -2.17 27.28
CA SER A 120 32.90 -3.53 27.79
C SER A 120 34.32 -4.02 27.52
N PRO A 121 34.91 -4.83 28.42
CA PRO A 121 36.21 -5.48 28.22
C PRO A 121 36.28 -6.42 27.00
N ARG A 122 35.16 -6.66 26.31
CA ARG A 122 35.06 -7.53 25.12
C ARG A 122 35.06 -6.75 23.81
N GLY A 123 35.37 -5.44 23.84
CA GLY A 123 35.43 -4.60 22.65
C GLY A 123 34.05 -4.13 22.16
N THR A 124 33.00 -4.33 22.94
CA THR A 124 31.65 -3.81 22.64
C THR A 124 31.40 -2.52 23.39
N ILE A 125 30.78 -1.55 22.73
CA ILE A 125 30.46 -0.25 23.33
C ILE A 125 28.96 -0.09 23.35
N HIS A 126 28.42 0.21 24.53
CA HIS A 126 27.02 0.53 24.71
C HIS A 126 26.87 2.05 24.74
N LEU A 127 26.13 2.57 23.76
CA LEU A 127 25.81 3.99 23.64
C LEU A 127 24.33 4.19 23.95
N ARG A 128 24.03 5.05 24.92
CA ARG A 128 22.66 5.49 25.24
C ARG A 128 22.59 7.00 25.13
N TYR A 129 21.74 7.48 24.23
CA TYR A 129 21.36 8.89 24.14
C TYR A 129 20.16 9.12 25.06
N ASN A 130 20.20 10.19 25.84
CA ASN A 130 19.08 10.57 26.68
C ASN A 130 18.10 11.38 25.82
N ALA A 131 16.82 11.05 25.92
CA ALA A 131 15.80 11.85 25.26
C ALA A 131 15.74 13.22 25.96
N THR A 132 16.31 14.24 25.33
CA THR A 132 15.99 15.62 25.70
C THR A 132 14.52 15.83 25.39
N MET A 133 13.76 16.24 26.42
CA MET A 133 12.36 16.61 26.27
C MET A 133 12.32 17.80 25.31
N ILE A 134 12.05 17.54 24.03
CA ILE A 134 11.69 18.57 23.07
C ILE A 134 10.33 19.09 23.56
N ASN A 135 10.36 20.19 24.32
CA ASN A 135 9.16 20.94 24.66
C ASN A 135 8.63 21.54 23.36
N ASP A 136 7.70 20.82 22.72
CA ASP A 136 6.88 21.34 21.64
C ASP A 136 6.11 22.57 22.15
N LYS A 137 6.47 23.75 21.65
CA LYS A 137 5.63 24.96 21.73
C LYS A 137 4.58 24.93 20.63
#